data_AF-A0A7C6YZN2-F1
#
_entry.id   AF-A0A7C6YZN2-F1
#
_cell.length_a   1.000
_cell.length_b   1.000
_cell.length_c   1.000
_cell.angle_alpha   90.00
_cell.angle_beta   90.00
_cell.angle_gamma   90.00
#
_symmetry.space_group_name_H-M   'P 1'
#
loop_
_entity.id
_entity.type
_entity.pdbx_description
1 polymer ?
#
loop_
_entity_poly.entity_id
_entity_poly.type
_entity_poly.pdbx_seq_one_letter_code
_entity_poly.pdbx_strand_id
1 'polypeptide(L)'
;MIALYRHQKLALQYMRLNDSFALFMEQGCGKTLPTLYRLLELCKQRKIKNALIVAPKATMGAWYRDMSLFEESDKMILENLITVINYDSVWRKGKGYDKQWDCIVLA
;
A
#
# COMPACT_ATOMS: atom_id res chain seq x y z
N MET A 1 18.25 -0.17 0.86
CA MET A 1 17.03 -0.79 1.45
C MET A 1 16.83 -0.26 2.86
N ILE A 2 15.66 0.31 3.16
CA ILE A 2 15.38 0.91 4.48
C ILE A 2 15.11 -0.17 5.52
N ALA A 3 15.77 -0.05 6.66
CA ALA A 3 15.56 -0.93 7.80
C ALA A 3 14.22 -0.62 8.48
N LEU A 4 13.32 -1.61 8.51
CA LEU A 4 12.09 -1.55 9.29
C LEU A 4 12.38 -1.68 10.79
N TYR A 5 11.64 -0.92 11.61
CA TYR A 5 11.63 -1.11 13.06
C TYR A 5 11.02 -2.46 13.45
N ARG A 6 11.29 -2.91 14.68
CA ARG A 6 10.81 -4.23 15.17
C ARG A 6 9.29 -4.39 15.05
N HIS A 7 8.52 -3.37 15.42
CA HIS A 7 7.06 -3.41 15.34
C HIS A 7 6.55 -3.45 13.89
N GLN A 8 7.23 -2.79 12.96
CA GLN A 8 6.90 -2.83 11.53
C GLN A 8 7.22 -4.20 10.92
N LYS A 9 8.37 -4.80 11.29
CA LYS A 9 8.70 -6.17 10.90
C LYS A 9 7.63 -7.15 11.40
N LEU A 10 7.20 -7.01 12.64
CA LEU A 10 6.15 -7.84 13.21
C LEU A 10 4.81 -7.68 12.47
N ALA A 11 4.41 -6.43 12.18
CA ALA A 11 3.23 -6.14 11.37
C ALA A 11 3.30 -6.80 9.98
N LEU A 12 4.45 -6.70 9.30
CA LEU A 12 4.68 -7.33 8.01
C LEU A 12 4.59 -8.86 8.08
N GLN A 13 5.11 -9.50 9.14
CA GLN A 13 4.95 -10.95 9.33
C GLN A 13 3.48 -11.34 9.48
N TYR A 14 2.70 -10.61 10.27
CA TYR A 14 1.27 -10.89 10.39
C TYR A 14 0.52 -10.73 9.07
N MET A 15 0.87 -9.72 8.26
CA MET A 15 0.30 -9.54 6.92
C MET A 15 0.72 -10.62 5.90
N ARG A 16 1.80 -11.37 6.17
CA ARG A 16 2.19 -12.52 5.32
C ARG A 16 1.41 -13.78 5.67
N LEU A 17 0.95 -13.89 6.92
CA LEU A 17 0.21 -15.04 7.44
C LEU A 17 -1.30 -14.97 7.16
N ASN A 18 -1.80 -13.80 6.74
CA ASN A 18 -3.22 -13.56 6.53
C ASN A 18 -3.47 -12.93 5.17
N ASP A 19 -4.52 -13.37 4.47
CA ASP A 19 -4.93 -12.79 3.18
C ASP A 19 -5.59 -11.41 3.34
N SER A 20 -6.10 -11.12 4.54
CA SER A 20 -6.66 -9.82 4.92
C SER A 20 -6.26 -9.48 6.35
N PHE A 21 -5.78 -8.27 6.60
CA PHE A 21 -5.25 -7.87 7.90
C PHE A 21 -5.45 -6.38 8.17
N ALA A 22 -5.79 -6.04 9.42
CA ALA A 22 -5.98 -4.66 9.85
C ALA A 22 -4.84 -4.22 10.77
N LEU A 23 -4.23 -3.06 10.48
CA LEU A 23 -3.13 -2.49 11.27
C LEU A 23 -3.65 -1.41 12.23
N PHE A 24 -4.16 -1.83 13.39
CA PHE A 24 -4.55 -0.92 14.49
C PHE A 24 -3.36 -0.46 15.34
N MET A 25 -2.28 -0.06 14.68
CA MET A 25 -1.09 0.48 15.33
C MET A 25 -1.30 1.97 15.61
N GLU A 26 -0.67 2.47 16.67
CA GLU A 26 -0.70 3.88 17.07
C GLU A 26 -0.33 4.84 15.91
N GLN A 27 -0.85 6.06 15.94
CA GLN A 27 -0.49 7.07 14.95
C GLN A 27 1.01 7.38 15.04
N GLY A 28 1.67 7.63 13.90
CA GLY A 28 3.12 7.88 13.87
C GLY A 28 4.00 6.62 13.89
N CYS A 29 3.46 5.41 14.13
CA CYS A 29 4.26 4.17 14.07
C CYS A 29 4.69 3.73 12.65
N GLY A 30 4.37 4.51 11.61
CA GLY A 30 4.79 4.25 10.23
C GLY A 30 4.15 2.99 9.64
N LYS A 31 2.80 2.92 9.64
CA LYS A 31 2.00 1.81 9.07
C LYS A 31 2.18 1.67 7.56
N THR A 32 2.46 2.76 6.85
CA THR A 32 2.62 2.79 5.39
C THR A 32 3.74 1.87 4.91
N LEU A 33 4.90 1.92 5.56
CA LEU A 33 6.08 1.16 5.14
C LEU A 33 5.87 -0.36 5.12
N PRO A 34 5.41 -1.03 6.19
CA PRO A 34 5.15 -2.47 6.12
C PRO A 34 4.07 -2.80 5.09
N THR A 35 3.07 -1.94 4.86
CA THR A 35 2.08 -2.14 3.80
C THR A 35 2.71 -2.09 2.40
N LEU A 36 3.57 -1.11 2.13
CA LEU A 36 4.29 -1.00 0.85
C LEU A 36 5.21 -2.21 0.61
N TYR A 37 5.94 -2.65 1.64
CA TYR A 37 6.74 -3.89 1.56
C TYR A 37 5.86 -5.10 1.22
N ARG A 38 4.67 -5.21 1.82
CA ARG A 38 3.76 -6.32 1.54
C ARG A 38 3.26 -6.31 0.09
N LEU A 39 2.85 -5.15 -0.42
CA LEU A 39 2.41 -4.99 -1.81
C LEU A 39 3.53 -5.32 -2.79
N LEU A 40 4.75 -4.84 -2.53
CA LEU A 40 5.93 -5.13 -3.34
C LEU A 40 6.24 -6.63 -3.37
N GLU A 41 6.21 -7.32 -2.23
CA GLU A 41 6.41 -8.77 -2.15
C GLU A 41 5.39 -9.54 -2.98
N LEU A 42 4.10 -9.19 -2.84
CA LEU A 42 3.02 -9.83 -3.59
C LEU A 42 3.18 -9.61 -5.09
N CYS A 43 3.58 -8.40 -5.51
CA CYS A 43 3.81 -8.08 -6.92
C CYS A 43 5.02 -8.85 -7.48
N LYS A 44 6.15 -8.86 -6.77
CA LYS A 44 7.35 -9.63 -7.16
C LYS A 44 7.08 -11.13 -7.23
N GLN A 45 6.20 -11.65 -6.37
CA GLN A 45 5.73 -13.04 -6.39
C GLN A 45 4.66 -13.29 -7.47
N ARG A 46 4.29 -12.29 -8.27
CA ARG A 46 3.25 -12.33 -9.31
C ARG A 46 1.86 -12.71 -8.80
N LYS A 47 1.60 -12.46 -7.50
CA LYS A 47 0.29 -12.71 -6.86
C LYS A 47 -0.70 -11.58 -7.10
N ILE A 48 -0.20 -10.36 -7.31
CA ILE A 48 -1.00 -9.18 -7.65
C ILE A 48 -0.35 -8.44 -8.82
N LYS A 49 -1.17 -7.79 -9.64
CA LYS A 49 -0.77 -6.95 -10.77
C LYS A 49 -1.24 -5.51 -10.62
N ASN A 50 -2.20 -5.26 -9.75
CA ASN A 50 -2.69 -3.91 -9.43
C ASN A 50 -3.11 -3.84 -7.95
N ALA A 51 -3.01 -2.64 -7.38
CA ALA A 51 -3.48 -2.37 -6.03
C ALA A 51 -4.15 -1.00 -5.94
N LEU A 52 -5.24 -0.90 -5.20
CA LEU A 52 -5.94 0.34 -4.92
C LEU A 52 -5.73 0.74 -3.47
N ILE A 53 -5.33 1.99 -3.25
CA ILE A 53 -5.27 2.59 -1.92
C ILE A 53 -6.36 3.65 -1.84
N VAL A 54 -7.24 3.52 -0.84
CA VAL A 54 -8.27 4.52 -0.54
C VAL A 54 -7.88 5.21 0.76
N ALA A 55 -7.60 6.52 0.70
CA ALA A 55 -7.08 7.29 1.82
C ALA A 55 -7.71 8.70 1.91
N PRO A 56 -7.65 9.40 3.06
CA PRO A 56 -8.00 10.80 3.13
C PRO A 56 -7.23 11.63 2.11
N LYS A 57 -7.87 12.64 1.51
CA LYS A 57 -7.24 13.51 0.51
C LYS A 57 -5.92 14.13 1.00
N ALA A 58 -5.85 14.46 2.29
CA ALA A 58 -4.67 15.05 2.92
C ALA A 58 -3.47 14.09 3.02
N THR A 59 -3.69 12.77 3.03
CA THR A 59 -2.62 11.78 3.21
C THR A 59 -2.23 11.06 1.93
N MET A 60 -2.92 11.30 0.80
CA MET A 60 -2.59 10.68 -0.49
C MET A 60 -1.14 10.94 -0.92
N GLY A 61 -0.64 12.17 -0.77
CA GLY A 61 0.74 12.52 -1.12
C GLY A 61 1.80 11.80 -0.27
N ALA A 62 1.43 11.37 0.95
CA ALA A 62 2.33 10.62 1.82
C ALA A 62 2.67 9.24 1.23
N TRP A 63 1.75 8.60 0.51
CA TRP A 63 2.00 7.29 -0.10
C TRP A 63 3.10 7.36 -1.16
N TYR A 64 3.03 8.32 -2.07
CA TYR A 64 4.05 8.51 -3.11
C TYR A 64 5.41 8.92 -2.52
N ARG A 65 5.40 9.80 -1.52
CA ARG A 65 6.62 10.16 -0.79
C ARG A 65 7.24 8.96 -0.08
N ASP A 66 6.43 8.09 0.52
CA ASP A 66 6.94 6.91 1.21
C ASP A 66 7.39 5.81 0.21
N MET A 67 6.92 5.81 -1.04
CA MET A 67 7.47 4.96 -2.12
C MET A 67 8.88 5.43 -2.54
N SER A 68 9.15 6.74 -2.50
CA SER A 68 10.48 7.28 -2.85
C SER A 68 11.60 6.88 -1.88
N LEU A 69 11.23 6.22 -0.78
CA LEU A 69 12.13 5.67 0.21
C LEU A 69 12.70 4.29 -0.21
N PHE A 70 12.15 3.67 -1.27
CA PHE A 70 12.62 2.41 -1.83
C PHE A 70 13.71 2.65 -2.89
N GLU A 71 14.47 1.59 -3.21
CA GLU A 71 15.41 1.62 -4.35
C GLU A 71 14.66 1.91 -5.66
N GLU A 72 15.32 2.52 -6.65
CA GLU A 72 14.63 3.01 -7.85
C GLU A 72 13.81 1.92 -8.57
N SER A 73 14.35 0.70 -8.67
CA SER A 73 13.63 -0.43 -9.28
C SER A 73 12.36 -0.82 -8.51
N ASP A 74 12.40 -0.81 -7.19
CA ASP A 74 11.27 -1.17 -6.32
C ASP A 74 10.23 -0.05 -6.25
N LYS A 75 10.70 1.21 -6.23
CA LYS A 75 9.87 2.39 -6.37
C LYS A 75 9.08 2.37 -7.68
N MET A 76 9.74 2.12 -8.81
CA MET A 76 9.07 2.02 -10.12
C MET A 76 8.01 0.91 -10.14
N ILE A 77 8.27 -0.24 -9.49
CA ILE A 77 7.27 -1.30 -9.35
C ILE A 77 6.07 -0.80 -8.56
N LEU A 78 6.29 -0.16 -7.41
CA LEU A 78 5.21 0.36 -6.56
C LEU A 78 4.38 1.44 -7.27
N GLU A 79 5.01 2.38 -7.95
CA GLU A 79 4.34 3.46 -8.68
C GLU A 79 3.47 2.92 -9.84
N ASN A 80 3.91 1.86 -10.52
CA ASN A 80 3.12 1.22 -11.57
C ASN A 80 2.01 0.32 -11.02
N LEU A 81 2.23 -0.29 -9.84
CA LEU A 81 1.29 -1.21 -9.20
C LEU A 81 0.11 -0.45 -8.54
N ILE A 82 0.40 0.68 -7.90
CA ILE A 82 -0.48 1.31 -6.93
C ILE A 82 -1.21 2.51 -7.53
N THR A 83 -2.54 2.50 -7.41
CA THR A 83 -3.37 3.68 -7.62
C THR A 83 -3.89 4.20 -6.28
N VAL A 84 -3.68 5.48 -5.99
CA VAL A 84 -4.18 6.11 -4.75
C VAL A 84 -5.38 7.00 -5.09
N ILE A 85 -6.49 6.80 -4.38
CA ILE A 85 -7.70 7.61 -4.50
C ILE A 85 -8.18 8.09 -3.13
N ASN A 86 -9.03 9.10 -3.12
CA ASN A 86 -9.76 9.49 -1.91
C ASN A 86 -11.09 8.75 -1.78
N TYR A 87 -11.68 8.80 -0.58
CA TYR A 87 -12.98 8.19 -0.29
C TYR A 87 -14.10 8.66 -1.22
N ASP A 88 -14.16 9.95 -1.55
CA ASP A 88 -15.21 10.49 -2.43
C ASP A 88 -15.12 9.90 -3.85
N SER A 89 -13.91 9.57 -4.32
CA SER A 89 -13.69 8.99 -5.64
C SER A 89 -14.25 7.58 -5.78
N VAL A 90 -14.42 6.84 -4.69
CA VAL A 90 -15.00 5.48 -4.69
C VAL A 90 -16.42 5.50 -5.25
N TRP A 91 -17.18 6.54 -4.93
CA TRP A 91 -18.59 6.68 -5.33
C TRP A 91 -18.78 7.28 -6.73
N ARG A 92 -17.72 7.76 -7.39
CA ARG A 92 -17.80 8.46 -8.67
C ARG A 92 -17.60 7.49 -9.84
N LYS A 93 -18.66 7.26 -10.60
CA LYS A 93 -18.63 6.45 -11.84
C LYS A 93 -17.76 7.12 -12.92
N GLY A 94 -17.24 6.30 -13.84
CA GLY A 94 -16.52 6.78 -15.02
C GLY A 94 -15.09 7.28 -14.77
N LYS A 95 -14.52 7.03 -13.58
CA LYS A 95 -13.12 7.40 -13.25
C LYS A 95 -12.09 6.31 -13.54
N GLY A 96 -12.52 5.14 -14.01
CA GLY A 96 -11.64 4.01 -14.30
C GLY A 96 -11.20 3.20 -13.07
N TYR A 97 -11.75 3.50 -11.90
CA TYR A 97 -11.51 2.75 -10.66
C TYR A 97 -12.50 1.60 -10.45
N ASP A 98 -13.64 1.63 -11.14
CA ASP A 98 -14.65 0.58 -11.17
C ASP A 98 -14.18 -0.57 -12.06
N LYS A 99 -13.23 -1.33 -11.54
CA LYS A 99 -12.61 -2.50 -12.15
C LYS A 99 -12.19 -3.46 -11.04
N GLN A 100 -11.82 -4.67 -11.41
CA GLN A 100 -11.26 -5.63 -10.46
C GLN A 100 -9.89 -5.16 -9.97
N TRP A 101 -9.70 -5.21 -8.65
CA TRP A 101 -8.43 -4.96 -8.00
C TRP A 101 -7.94 -6.22 -7.28
N ASP A 102 -6.66 -6.56 -7.46
CA ASP A 102 -6.08 -7.75 -6.81
C ASP A 102 -5.81 -7.52 -5.31
N CYS A 103 -5.60 -6.25 -4.92
CA CYS A 103 -5.45 -5.84 -3.52
C CYS A 103 -6.05 -4.45 -3.29
N ILE A 104 -6.72 -4.27 -2.16
CA ILE A 104 -7.26 -2.98 -1.73
C ILE A 104 -6.75 -2.68 -0.32
N VAL A 105 -6.22 -1.47 -0.12
CA VAL A 105 -5.82 -0.95 1.18
C VAL A 105 -6.75 0.20 1.55
N LEU A 106 -7.40 0.07 2.72
CA LEU A 106 -8.20 1.13 3.33
C LEU A 106 -7.33 1.82 4.40
N ALA A 107 -7.10 3.13 4.26
CA ALA A 107 -6.11 3.87 5.04
C ALA A 107 -6.64 5.17 5.65
#